data_AF-A0A923S4C3-F1
#
_entry.id   AF-A0A923S4C3-F1
#
_cell.length_a   1.000
_cell.length_b   1.000
_cell.length_c   1.000
_cell.angle_alpha   90.00
_cell.angle_beta   90.00
_cell.angle_gamma   90.00
#
_symmetry.space_group_name_H-M   'P 1'
#
loop_
_entity.id
_entity.type
_entity.pdbx_description
1 polymer ?
#
loop_
_entity_poly.entity_id
_entity_poly.type
_entity_poly.pdbx_seq_one_letter_code
_entity_poly.pdbx_strand_id
1 'polypeptide(L)'
;MIAGDRPDALRENRYVLHRSDDRSADEALAGFQRFPTWMWRNTVVRDFVEWLHERNARLPAHERCGFYGMDLYSMYASMQSVLEYLDREGPGAATRARARCGCFEHFGEDQQTYGYVASFGMGASCAPTRPSSATRPPPRWASKANGMSATPGRRRALRAGAAGDLPVRPVSRPD
;
A
#
# COMPACT_ATOMS: atom_id res chain seq x y z
N MET A 1 -3.48 5.60 -5.80
CA MET A 1 -2.55 4.46 -5.61
C MET A 1 -1.99 4.10 -6.97
N ILE A 2 -0.68 3.87 -7.09
CA ILE A 2 0.03 3.63 -8.35
C ILE A 2 0.85 2.34 -8.28
N ALA A 3 1.15 1.74 -9.43
CA ALA A 3 2.08 0.61 -9.58
C ALA A 3 3.54 1.10 -9.56
N GLY A 4 3.93 1.76 -8.47
CA GLY A 4 5.28 2.27 -8.24
C GLY A 4 5.77 1.91 -6.85
N ASP A 5 7.07 2.06 -6.63
CA ASP A 5 7.68 1.70 -5.35
C ASP A 5 7.21 2.61 -4.22
N ARG A 6 6.89 2.00 -3.07
CA ARG A 6 6.45 2.72 -1.87
C ARG A 6 7.46 3.75 -1.34
N PRO A 7 8.77 3.45 -1.20
CA PRO A 7 9.73 4.44 -0.69
C PRO A 7 9.88 5.64 -1.61
N ASP A 8 9.87 5.41 -2.92
CA ASP A 8 9.90 6.48 -3.93
C ASP A 8 8.64 7.34 -3.76
N ALA A 9 7.46 6.72 -3.92
CA ALA A 9 6.14 7.36 -3.79
C ALA A 9 5.90 8.11 -2.48
N LEU A 10 6.63 7.78 -1.40
CA LEU A 10 6.53 8.45 -0.11
C LEU A 10 7.04 9.90 -0.19
N ARG A 11 8.07 10.17 -1.00
CA ARG A 11 8.60 11.52 -1.18
C ARG A 11 7.59 12.41 -1.89
N GLU A 12 6.98 11.93 -2.98
CA GLU A 12 5.92 12.65 -3.68
C GLU A 12 4.69 12.77 -2.81
N ASN A 13 4.35 11.75 -2.00
CA ASN A 13 3.25 11.86 -1.04
C ASN A 13 3.47 13.01 -0.06
N ARG A 14 4.69 13.16 0.47
CA ARG A 14 5.01 14.30 1.34
C ARG A 14 4.91 15.62 0.59
N TYR A 15 5.40 15.67 -0.64
CA TYR A 15 5.28 16.84 -1.49
C TYR A 15 3.82 17.24 -1.72
N VAL A 16 2.96 16.35 -2.24
CA VAL A 16 1.55 16.67 -2.52
C VAL A 16 0.72 16.97 -1.27
N LEU A 17 1.16 16.53 -0.09
CA LEU A 17 0.49 16.84 1.19
C LEU A 17 1.01 18.12 1.87
N HIS A 18 1.97 18.83 1.26
CA HIS A 18 2.68 19.99 1.82
C HIS A 18 3.43 19.66 3.11
N ARG A 19 4.17 18.54 3.09
CA ARG A 19 5.00 18.03 4.20
C ARG A 19 6.42 17.68 3.74
N SER A 20 6.85 18.21 2.60
CA SER A 20 8.22 18.09 2.07
C SER A 20 8.84 19.48 1.94
N ASP A 21 10.17 19.53 1.95
CA ASP A 21 10.97 20.72 1.62
C ASP A 21 11.26 20.81 0.11
N ASP A 22 10.84 19.81 -0.67
CA ASP A 22 10.96 19.82 -2.14
C ASP A 22 10.17 20.99 -2.75
N ARG A 23 10.78 21.70 -3.70
CA ARG A 23 10.24 22.95 -4.26
C ARG A 23 9.46 22.76 -5.56
N SER A 24 9.51 21.57 -6.15
CA SER A 24 8.84 21.25 -7.42
C SER A 24 8.52 19.76 -7.52
N ALA A 25 7.55 19.42 -8.38
CA ALA A 25 7.28 18.03 -8.74
C ALA A 25 8.53 17.31 -9.32
N ASP A 26 9.41 18.01 -10.05
CA ASP A 26 10.66 17.43 -10.56
C ASP A 26 11.63 17.02 -9.44
N GLU A 27 11.79 17.86 -8.41
CA GLU A 27 12.62 17.54 -7.23
C GLU A 27 12.02 16.37 -6.44
N ALA A 28 10.68 16.34 -6.29
CA ALA A 28 9.97 15.25 -5.61
C ALA A 28 10.13 13.91 -6.37
N LEU A 29 9.92 13.92 -7.69
CA LEU A 29 10.02 12.74 -8.57
C LEU A 29 11.45 12.23 -8.79
N ALA A 30 12.46 12.96 -8.33
CA ALA A 30 13.85 12.54 -8.42
C ALA A 30 14.14 11.24 -7.64
N GLY A 31 13.23 10.82 -6.74
CA GLY A 31 13.29 9.53 -6.04
C GLY A 31 13.10 8.32 -6.96
N PHE A 32 12.33 8.45 -8.04
CA PHE A 32 12.11 7.39 -9.02
C PHE A 32 13.35 7.17 -9.92
N GLN A 33 14.39 6.55 -9.37
CA GLN A 33 15.66 6.29 -10.08
C GLN A 33 15.71 4.92 -10.76
N ARG A 34 15.01 3.92 -10.22
CA ARG A 34 15.07 2.54 -10.72
C ARG A 34 14.19 2.29 -11.94
N PHE A 35 13.08 3.02 -12.01
CA PHE A 35 12.18 2.90 -13.13
C PHE A 35 12.70 3.72 -14.31
N PRO A 36 12.53 3.23 -15.55
CA PRO A 36 12.82 4.03 -16.73
C PRO A 36 12.09 5.37 -16.66
N THR A 37 12.78 6.43 -17.08
CA THR A 37 12.29 7.81 -17.00
C THR A 37 10.94 7.97 -17.70
N TRP A 38 10.70 7.23 -18.78
CA TRP A 38 9.45 7.25 -19.54
C TRP A 38 8.23 6.83 -18.72
N MET A 39 8.40 6.04 -17.65
CA MET A 39 7.27 5.51 -16.88
C MET A 39 6.78 6.48 -15.80
N TRP A 40 7.68 6.95 -14.92
CA TRP A 40 7.30 7.77 -13.76
C TRP A 40 7.86 9.19 -13.77
N ARG A 41 8.93 9.45 -14.52
CA ARG A 41 9.56 10.77 -14.64
C ARG A 41 9.31 11.41 -16.00
N ASN A 42 8.09 11.25 -16.49
CA ASN A 42 7.62 11.91 -17.70
C ASN A 42 6.84 13.19 -17.36
N THR A 43 6.62 14.03 -18.38
CA THR A 43 5.91 15.30 -18.20
C THR A 43 4.48 15.10 -17.71
N VAL A 44 3.79 14.05 -18.13
CA VAL A 44 2.40 13.77 -17.72
C VAL A 44 2.32 13.51 -16.21
N VAL A 45 3.23 12.68 -15.67
CA VAL A 45 3.27 12.38 -14.23
C VAL A 45 3.71 13.61 -13.43
N ARG A 46 4.72 14.34 -13.91
CA ARG A 46 5.13 15.61 -13.30
C ARG A 46 3.96 16.59 -13.21
N ASP A 47 3.29 16.84 -14.32
CA ASP A 47 2.18 17.80 -14.40
C ASP A 47 1.00 17.34 -13.54
N PHE A 48 0.75 16.03 -13.45
CA PHE A 48 -0.24 15.46 -12.54
C PHE A 48 0.12 15.68 -11.06
N VAL A 49 1.38 15.46 -10.68
CA VAL A 49 1.85 15.66 -9.29
C VAL A 49 1.77 17.14 -8.91
N GLU A 50 2.15 18.04 -9.81
CA GLU A 50 2.05 19.49 -9.61
C GLU A 50 0.59 19.92 -9.44
N TRP A 51 -0.29 19.48 -10.34
CA TRP A 51 -1.73 19.73 -10.22
C TRP A 51 -2.31 19.19 -8.91
N LEU A 52 -1.87 18.01 -8.46
CA LEU A 52 -2.34 17.40 -7.21
C LEU A 52 -1.89 18.21 -5.99
N HIS A 53 -0.66 18.74 -6.01
CA HIS A 53 -0.13 19.65 -4.99
C HIS A 53 -0.99 20.93 -4.91
N GLU A 54 -1.23 21.60 -6.04
CA GLU A 54 -2.07 22.80 -6.08
C GLU A 54 -3.51 22.56 -5.64
N ARG A 55 -4.09 21.41 -6.02
CA ARG A 55 -5.43 20.99 -5.59
C ARG A 55 -5.49 20.82 -4.08
N ASN A 56 -4.51 20.12 -3.50
CA ASN A 56 -4.46 19.86 -2.06
C ASN A 56 -4.23 21.11 -1.23
N ALA A 57 -3.58 22.14 -1.78
CA ALA A 57 -3.40 23.44 -1.12
C ALA A 57 -4.75 24.11 -0.79
N ARG A 58 -5.78 23.85 -1.58
CA ARG A 58 -7.13 24.42 -1.43
C ARG A 58 -8.03 23.61 -0.49
N LEU A 59 -7.55 22.44 -0.01
CA LEU A 59 -8.32 21.53 0.83
C LEU A 59 -7.79 21.52 2.27
N PRO A 60 -8.69 21.33 3.27
CA PRO A 60 -8.26 21.09 4.63
C PRO A 60 -7.45 19.78 4.72
N ALA A 61 -6.52 19.70 5.66
CA ALA A 61 -5.51 18.64 5.71
C ALA A 61 -6.06 17.20 5.71
N HIS A 62 -7.27 16.99 6.21
CA HIS A 62 -7.91 15.67 6.30
C HIS A 62 -8.63 15.23 5.00
N GLU A 63 -8.83 16.15 4.05
CA GLU A 63 -9.46 15.87 2.75
C GLU A 63 -8.43 15.78 1.61
N ARG A 64 -7.15 16.06 1.90
CA ARG A 64 -6.08 16.04 0.91
C ARG A 64 -5.86 14.63 0.37
N CYS A 65 -5.69 14.53 -0.94
CA CYS A 65 -5.43 13.27 -1.62
C CYS A 65 -3.94 12.94 -1.55
N GLY A 66 -3.62 11.71 -1.11
CA GLY A 66 -2.23 11.24 -1.03
C GLY A 66 -1.80 10.44 -2.26
N PHE A 67 -0.50 10.38 -2.48
CA PHE A 67 0.15 9.59 -3.51
C PHE A 67 0.77 8.34 -2.88
N TYR A 68 0.46 7.14 -3.39
CA TYR A 68 0.87 5.89 -2.73
C TYR A 68 1.29 4.84 -3.76
N GLY A 69 2.51 4.34 -3.60
CA GLY A 69 3.05 3.20 -4.34
C GLY A 69 2.62 1.86 -3.75
N MET A 70 2.22 0.92 -4.61
CA MET A 70 1.83 -0.44 -4.23
C MET A 70 2.92 -1.49 -4.51
N ASP A 71 3.92 -1.16 -5.32
CA ASP A 71 4.86 -2.17 -5.83
C ASP A 71 5.93 -2.60 -4.81
N LEU A 72 6.43 -3.82 -4.99
CA LEU A 72 7.46 -4.50 -4.20
C LEU A 72 8.81 -4.55 -4.91
N TYR A 73 9.00 -3.84 -6.03
CA TYR A 73 10.31 -3.74 -6.69
C TYR A 73 11.39 -3.22 -5.76
N SER A 74 11.09 -2.46 -4.71
CA SER A 74 12.05 -2.07 -3.67
C SER A 74 11.76 -2.73 -2.32
N MET A 75 11.87 -4.06 -2.24
CA MET A 75 11.61 -4.85 -1.01
C MET A 75 12.54 -4.42 0.14
N TYR A 76 13.85 -4.29 -0.10
CA TYR A 76 14.81 -3.93 0.94
C TYR A 76 14.62 -2.50 1.43
N ALA A 77 14.52 -1.51 0.53
CA ALA A 77 14.22 -0.13 0.91
C ALA A 77 12.84 -0.01 1.60
N SER A 78 11.86 -0.83 1.19
CA SER A 78 10.58 -0.96 1.87
C SER A 78 10.72 -1.47 3.30
N MET A 79 11.52 -2.52 3.53
CA MET A 79 11.81 -3.03 4.87
C MET A 79 12.50 -1.97 5.72
N GLN A 80 13.52 -1.30 5.18
CA GLN A 80 14.23 -0.23 5.90
C GLN A 80 13.30 0.90 6.32
N SER A 81 12.43 1.38 5.41
CA SER A 81 11.44 2.41 5.73
C SER A 81 10.50 2.00 6.88
N VAL A 82 10.09 0.73 6.94
CA VAL A 82 9.29 0.20 8.05
C VAL A 82 10.10 0.11 9.34
N LEU A 83 11.36 -0.32 9.27
CA LEU A 83 12.25 -0.41 10.43
C LEU A 83 12.51 0.98 11.05
N GLU A 84 12.81 1.99 10.22
CA GLU A 84 13.00 3.38 10.67
C GLU A 84 11.75 3.95 11.34
N TYR A 85 10.57 3.62 10.82
CA TYR A 85 9.31 4.00 11.46
C TYR A 85 9.16 3.31 12.83
N LEU A 86 9.43 2.01 12.91
CA LEU A 86 9.33 1.25 14.16
C LEU A 86 10.38 1.67 15.19
N ASP A 87 11.54 2.16 14.78
CA ASP A 87 12.55 2.70 15.70
C ASP A 87 12.03 3.92 16.47
N ARG A 88 11.17 4.73 15.85
CA ARG A 88 10.55 5.88 16.50
C ARG A 88 9.35 5.50 17.36
N GLU A 89 8.48 4.63 16.85
CA GLU A 89 7.17 4.35 17.47
C GLU A 89 7.18 3.15 18.43
N GLY A 90 8.14 2.24 18.30
CA GLY A 90 8.15 0.99 19.06
C GLY A 90 9.43 0.19 18.92
N PRO A 91 10.50 0.51 19.67
CA PRO A 91 11.81 -0.13 19.55
C PRO A 91 11.76 -1.65 19.72
N GLY A 92 10.92 -2.16 20.63
CA GLY A 92 10.73 -3.60 20.79
C GLY A 92 10.08 -4.29 19.58
N ALA A 93 9.26 -3.57 18.81
CA ALA A 93 8.75 -4.06 17.53
C ALA A 93 9.82 -3.98 16.43
N ALA A 94 10.67 -2.94 16.45
CA ALA A 94 11.80 -2.81 15.54
C ALA A 94 12.79 -3.98 15.67
N THR A 95 13.17 -4.37 16.90
CA THR A 95 14.05 -5.54 17.14
C THR A 95 13.48 -6.82 16.53
N ARG A 96 12.20 -7.10 16.76
CA ARG A 96 11.54 -8.29 16.20
C ARG A 96 11.42 -8.23 14.68
N ALA A 97 11.16 -7.05 14.14
CA ALA A 97 11.10 -6.84 12.70
C ALA A 97 12.47 -7.06 12.06
N ARG A 98 13.56 -6.54 12.64
CA ARG A 98 14.95 -6.79 12.20
C ARG A 98 15.29 -8.27 12.19
N ALA A 99 14.99 -8.99 13.27
CA ALA A 99 15.24 -10.43 13.34
C ALA A 99 14.54 -11.22 12.21
N ARG A 100 13.35 -10.78 11.79
CA ARG A 100 12.61 -11.41 10.68
C ARG A 100 13.11 -10.97 9.30
N CYS A 101 13.46 -9.68 9.16
CA CYS A 101 13.99 -9.14 7.91
C CYS A 101 15.39 -9.69 7.62
N GLY A 102 16.20 -9.99 8.64
CA GLY A 102 17.54 -10.59 8.49
C GLY A 102 17.54 -11.96 7.78
N CYS A 103 16.41 -12.68 7.74
CA CYS A 103 16.35 -13.91 6.95
C CYS A 103 16.44 -13.66 5.43
N PHE A 104 16.01 -12.49 4.96
CA PHE A 104 16.10 -12.11 3.55
C PHE A 104 17.53 -11.73 3.14
N GLU A 105 18.40 -11.41 4.11
CA GLU A 105 19.79 -11.00 3.89
C GLU A 105 20.60 -12.08 3.13
N HIS A 106 20.20 -13.35 3.25
CA HIS A 106 20.78 -14.46 2.51
C HIS A 106 20.64 -14.35 0.99
N PHE A 107 19.66 -13.58 0.50
CA PHE A 107 19.39 -13.40 -0.93
C PHE A 107 19.97 -12.09 -1.49
N GLY A 108 20.60 -11.25 -0.64
CA GLY A 108 21.13 -9.95 -1.05
C GLY A 108 20.06 -9.05 -1.68
N GLU A 109 20.44 -8.00 -2.41
CA GLU A 109 19.45 -7.12 -3.08
C GLU A 109 18.73 -7.78 -4.28
N ASP A 110 19.05 -9.03 -4.61
CA ASP A 110 18.44 -9.74 -5.74
C ASP A 110 17.10 -10.40 -5.36
N GLN A 111 16.05 -9.64 -5.60
CA GLN A 111 14.67 -10.03 -5.34
C GLN A 111 14.18 -11.13 -6.30
N GLN A 112 14.79 -11.25 -7.49
CA GLN A 112 14.44 -12.29 -8.46
C GLN A 112 14.92 -13.66 -7.96
N THR A 113 16.12 -13.69 -7.36
CA THR A 113 16.65 -14.90 -6.72
C THR A 113 15.77 -15.34 -5.55
N TYR A 114 15.33 -14.43 -4.67
CA TYR A 114 14.36 -14.77 -3.64
C TYR A 114 13.03 -15.29 -4.22
N GLY A 115 12.49 -14.59 -5.24
CA GLY A 115 11.24 -14.99 -5.90
C GLY A 115 11.32 -16.40 -6.46
N TYR A 116 12.42 -16.72 -7.16
CA TYR A 116 12.70 -18.04 -7.70
C TYR A 116 12.78 -19.10 -6.60
N VAL A 117 13.61 -18.89 -5.58
CA VAL A 117 13.79 -19.82 -4.45
C VAL A 117 12.48 -20.08 -3.71
N ALA A 118 11.71 -19.02 -3.44
CA ALA A 118 10.42 -19.13 -2.76
C ALA A 118 9.37 -19.87 -3.62
N SER A 119 9.32 -19.60 -4.93
CA SER A 119 8.39 -20.26 -5.85
C SER A 119 8.64 -21.76 -5.98
N PHE A 120 9.90 -22.19 -5.88
CA PHE A 120 10.27 -23.61 -5.99
C PHE A 120 10.53 -24.29 -4.64
N GLY A 121 10.31 -23.61 -3.52
CA GLY A 121 10.56 -24.15 -2.18
C GLY A 121 12.03 -24.53 -1.93
N MET A 122 12.96 -23.95 -2.68
CA MET A 122 14.39 -24.26 -2.65
C MET A 122 15.13 -23.38 -1.64
N GLY A 123 14.68 -23.34 -0.39
CA GLY A 123 15.30 -22.51 0.65
C GLY A 123 14.77 -22.79 2.05
N ALA A 124 15.56 -22.43 3.07
CA ALA A 124 15.12 -22.51 4.45
C ALA A 124 13.97 -21.52 4.70
N SER A 125 12.93 -21.96 5.40
CA SER A 125 11.80 -21.10 5.76
C SER A 125 12.23 -20.01 6.75
N CYS A 126 11.97 -18.75 6.40
CA CYS A 126 12.10 -17.61 7.30
C CYS A 126 10.98 -17.52 8.35
N ALA A 127 9.88 -18.25 8.14
CA ALA A 127 8.81 -18.31 9.12
C ALA A 127 9.25 -19.21 10.29
N PRO A 128 9.04 -18.80 11.56
CA PRO A 128 9.24 -19.69 12.68
C PRO A 128 8.33 -20.91 12.51
N THR A 129 8.85 -22.09 12.81
CA THR A 129 8.08 -23.34 12.79
C THR A 129 6.86 -23.16 13.67
N ARG A 130 5.68 -23.07 13.07
CA ARG A 130 4.44 -22.83 13.79
C ARG A 130 3.88 -24.21 14.17
N PRO A 131 3.75 -24.55 15.46
CA PRO A 131 3.02 -25.75 15.84
C PRO A 131 1.57 -25.60 15.35
N SER A 132 0.99 -26.69 14.84
CA SER A 132 -0.33 -26.71 14.17
C SER A 132 -1.47 -26.12 15.01
N SER A 133 -1.29 -26.02 16.34
CA SER A 133 -2.26 -25.53 17.31
C SER A 133 -2.22 -24.02 17.58
N ALA A 134 -1.22 -23.27 17.08
CA ALA A 134 -1.16 -21.84 17.35
C ALA A 134 -2.20 -21.09 16.51
N THR A 135 -3.06 -20.28 17.15
CA THR A 135 -3.97 -19.30 16.50
C THR A 135 -3.34 -17.91 16.60
N ARG A 136 -3.41 -17.11 15.52
CA ARG A 136 -2.79 -15.77 15.51
C ARG A 136 -3.63 -14.87 16.42
N PRO A 137 -3.07 -14.24 17.47
CA PRO A 137 -3.84 -13.28 18.26
C PRO A 137 -4.29 -12.14 17.35
N PRO A 138 -5.52 -11.63 17.53
CA PRO A 138 -6.01 -10.52 16.73
C PRO A 138 -5.11 -9.29 16.94
N PRO A 139 -4.93 -8.45 15.91
CA PRO A 139 -4.13 -7.25 16.03
C PRO A 139 -4.79 -6.28 17.04
N ARG A 140 -3.97 -5.54 17.79
CA ARG A 140 -4.44 -4.65 18.89
C ARG A 140 -5.45 -3.58 18.44
N TRP A 141 -5.48 -3.20 17.17
CA TRP A 141 -6.48 -2.26 16.64
C TRP A 141 -7.88 -2.88 16.53
N ALA A 142 -8.00 -4.19 16.36
CA ALA A 142 -9.28 -4.89 16.34
C ALA A 142 -9.97 -4.83 17.72
N SER A 143 -9.20 -4.79 18.81
CA SER A 143 -9.72 -4.63 20.17
C SER A 143 -10.27 -3.22 20.44
N LYS A 144 -9.77 -2.19 19.74
CA LYS A 144 -10.29 -0.81 19.85
C LYS A 144 -11.64 -0.63 19.15
N ALA A 145 -11.94 -1.44 18.13
CA ALA A 145 -13.21 -1.40 17.40
C ALA A 145 -14.40 -1.89 18.24
N ASN A 146 -14.17 -2.72 19.26
CA ASN A 146 -15.22 -3.24 20.14
C ASN A 146 -15.73 -2.23 21.20
N GLY A 147 -15.15 -1.03 21.27
CA GLY A 147 -15.58 0.03 22.19
C GLY A 147 -16.61 1.00 21.61
N MET A 148 -16.92 0.93 20.31
CA MET A 148 -17.97 1.74 19.68
C MET A 148 -19.27 0.92 19.65
N SER A 149 -20.04 0.99 20.74
CA SER A 149 -21.37 0.43 20.82
C SER A 149 -22.29 1.08 19.79
N ALA A 150 -22.57 0.37 18.70
CA ALA A 150 -23.64 0.72 17.77
C ALA A 150 -24.99 0.57 18.47
N THR A 151 -25.71 1.68 18.63
CA THR A 151 -27.11 1.68 19.07
C THR A 151 -27.94 0.83 18.08
N PRO A 152 -28.77 -0.12 18.54
CA PRO A 152 -29.51 -0.98 17.62
C PRO A 152 -30.66 -0.19 16.98
N GLY A 153 -30.43 0.29 15.76
CA GLY A 153 -31.48 0.79 14.88
C GLY A 153 -32.36 -0.35 14.38
N ARG A 154 -33.67 -0.22 14.59
CA ARG A 154 -34.71 -1.18 14.16
C ARG A 154 -34.52 -1.60 12.70
N ARG A 155 -34.21 -2.87 12.46
CA ARG A 155 -34.27 -3.48 11.12
C ARG A 155 -35.73 -3.59 10.69
N ARG A 156 -36.14 -2.79 9.71
CA ARG A 156 -37.42 -2.97 9.01
C ARG A 156 -37.23 -4.13 8.04
N ALA A 157 -37.99 -5.21 8.22
CA ALA A 157 -37.99 -6.35 7.32
C ALA A 157 -38.48 -5.92 5.92
N LEU A 158 -37.60 -6.01 4.92
CA LEU A 158 -38.00 -5.97 3.52
C LEU A 158 -38.58 -7.34 3.15
N ARG A 159 -39.88 -7.38 2.83
CA ARG A 159 -40.53 -8.55 2.23
C ARG A 159 -39.98 -8.76 0.82
N ALA A 160 -39.56 -10.00 0.53
CA ALA A 160 -39.26 -10.44 -0.82
C ALA A 160 -40.54 -10.43 -1.68
N GLY A 161 -40.55 -9.63 -2.74
CA GLY A 161 -41.54 -9.67 -3.81
C GLY A 161 -41.11 -10.68 -4.87
N ALA A 162 -42.04 -11.53 -5.28
CA ALA A 162 -41.84 -12.62 -6.23
C ALA A 162 -41.33 -12.14 -7.60
N ALA A 163 -40.43 -12.93 -8.20
CA ALA A 163 -39.96 -12.78 -9.56
C ALA A 163 -41.11 -12.99 -10.55
N GLY A 164 -41.38 -11.98 -11.38
CA GLY A 164 -42.18 -12.10 -12.59
C GLY A 164 -41.26 -11.94 -13.80
N ASP A 165 -41.32 -12.91 -14.72
CA ASP A 165 -40.56 -12.94 -15.96
C ASP A 165 -40.84 -11.71 -16.84
N LEU A 166 -39.77 -11.05 -17.28
CA LEU A 166 -39.80 -10.00 -18.31
C LEU A 166 -39.13 -10.54 -19.60
N PRO A 167 -39.74 -10.37 -20.78
CA PRO A 167 -39.22 -10.94 -22.02
C PRO A 167 -38.05 -10.11 -22.55
N VAL A 168 -36.98 -10.80 -22.96
CA VAL A 168 -35.78 -10.22 -23.59
C VAL A 168 -36.07 -9.92 -25.06
N ARG A 169 -35.93 -8.66 -25.49
CA ARG A 169 -35.92 -8.29 -26.91
C ARG A 169 -34.49 -8.33 -27.47
N PRO A 170 -34.27 -8.82 -28.70
CA PRO A 170 -32.94 -8.89 -29.29
C PRO A 170 -32.45 -7.51 -29.76
N VAL A 171 -31.16 -7.25 -29.55
CA VAL A 171 -30.45 -6.04 -29.96
C VAL A 171 -29.87 -6.24 -31.36
N SER A 172 -30.25 -5.38 -32.31
CA SER A 172 -29.65 -5.29 -33.64
C SER A 172 -28.29 -4.57 -33.57
N ARG A 173 -27.29 -5.09 -34.30
CA ARG A 173 -25.98 -4.44 -34.51
C ARG A 173 -26.04 -3.45 -35.67
N PRO A 174 -25.31 -2.32 -35.62
CA PRO A 174 -25.16 -1.44 -36.77
C PRO A 174 -24.02 -1.90 -37.69
N ASP A 175 -24.15 -1.51 -38.96
CA ASP A 175 -23.28 -1.82 -40.11
C ASP A 175 -21.88 -1.19 -40.06
#